data_AF-A0A3R5YG03-F1
#
_entry.id   AF-A0A3R5YG03-F1
#
_cell.length_a   1.000
_cell.length_b   1.000
_cell.length_c   1.000
_cell.angle_alpha   90.00
_cell.angle_beta   90.00
_cell.angle_gamma   90.00
#
_symmetry.space_group_name_H-M   'P 1'
#
loop_
_entity.id
_entity.type
_entity.pdbx_description
1 polymer ?
#
loop_
_entity_poly.entity_id
_entity_poly.type
_entity_poly.pdbx_seq_one_letter_code
_entity_poly.pdbx_strand_id
1 'polypeptide(L)' 'MRQHKQNVKDRQYRAKSLIRQGVCPQCGGQLVLRNGRYGSFYGCSNFPKCKFTLN' A
#
# COMPACT_ATOMS: atom_id res chain seq x y z
N MET A 1 -25.56 28.18 -1.85
CA MET A 1 -25.54 26.73 -1.56
C MET A 1 -24.78 26.00 -2.66
N ARG A 2 -23.52 25.60 -2.45
CA ARG A 2 -22.72 24.82 -3.42
C ARG A 2 -21.76 23.90 -2.67
N GLN A 3 -22.27 22.79 -2.16
CA GLN A 3 -21.44 21.74 -1.57
C GLN A 3 -21.08 20.73 -2.66
N HIS A 4 -19.91 20.88 -3.28
CA HIS A 4 -19.34 19.88 -4.18
C HIS A 4 -17.84 19.69 -3.91
N LYS A 5 -17.49 19.20 -2.72
CA LYS A 5 -16.15 18.66 -2.43
C LYS A 5 -16.24 17.48 -1.46
N GLN A 6 -16.87 16.40 -1.89
CA GLN A 6 -16.89 15.13 -1.16
C GLN A 6 -16.59 14.00 -2.16
N ASN A 7 -15.32 13.79 -2.56
CA ASN A 7 -14.96 12.63 -3.40
C ASN A 7 -13.48 12.22 -3.37
N VAL A 8 -12.61 12.92 -2.63
CA VAL A 8 -11.16 12.58 -2.60
C VAL A 8 -10.78 11.56 -1.53
N LYS A 9 -11.56 11.48 -0.44
CA LYS A 9 -11.25 10.62 0.72
C LYS A 9 -11.50 9.13 0.43
N ASP A 10 -12.54 8.80 -0.34
CA ASP A 10 -12.88 7.41 -0.72
C ASP A 10 -11.84 6.73 -1.61
N ARG A 11 -11.26 7.46 -2.57
CA ARG A 11 -10.20 6.91 -3.44
C ARG A 11 -8.95 6.52 -2.67
N GLN A 12 -8.58 7.30 -1.65
CA GLN A 12 -7.40 7.02 -0.83
C GLN A 12 -7.57 5.78 0.07
N TYR A 13 -8.80 5.51 0.53
CA TYR A 13 -9.08 4.34 1.38
C TYR A 13 -8.90 3.01 0.62
N ARG A 14 -9.28 2.94 -0.67
CA ARG A 14 -9.15 1.73 -1.49
C ARG A 14 -7.70 1.25 -1.64
N ALA A 15 -6.77 2.16 -1.93
CA ALA A 15 -5.36 1.80 -2.06
C ALA A 15 -4.75 1.34 -0.72
N LYS A 16 -5.16 1.98 0.39
CA LYS A 16 -4.71 1.60 1.75
C LYS A 16 -5.26 0.23 2.18
N SER A 17 -6.44 -0.16 1.68
CA SER A 17 -7.03 -1.47 1.94
C SER A 17 -6.27 -2.61 1.26
N LEU A 18 -5.86 -2.43 0.01
CA LEU A 18 -5.05 -3.42 -0.74
C LEU A 18 -3.72 -3.71 -0.04
N ILE A 19 -3.07 -2.67 0.45
CA ILE A 19 -1.85 -2.79 1.25
C ILE A 19 -2.11 -3.59 2.53
N ARG A 20 -3.22 -3.30 3.23
CA ARG A 20 -3.62 -4.01 4.46
C ARG A 20 -3.96 -5.48 4.20
N GLN A 21 -4.43 -5.81 3.00
CA GLN A 21 -4.65 -7.18 2.52
C GLN A 21 -3.35 -7.87 2.08
N GLY A 22 -2.20 -7.19 2.17
CA GLY A 22 -0.93 -7.75 1.74
C GLY A 22 -0.79 -7.79 0.21
N VAL A 23 -1.38 -6.83 -0.51
CA VAL A 23 -1.28 -6.75 -1.98
C VAL A 23 -0.55 -5.48 -2.40
N CYS A 24 0.45 -5.65 -3.26
CA CYS A 24 1.27 -4.57 -3.79
C CYS A 24 0.49 -3.80 -4.88
N PRO A 25 0.28 -2.48 -4.75
CA PRO A 25 -0.45 -1.72 -5.76
C PRO A 25 0.36 -1.48 -7.05
N GLN A 26 1.69 -1.71 -7.04
CA GLN A 26 2.52 -1.53 -8.23
C GLN A 26 2.58 -2.76 -9.12
N CYS A 27 2.64 -3.96 -8.56
CA CYS A 27 2.80 -5.19 -9.33
C CYS A 27 1.71 -6.24 -9.08
N GLY A 28 0.79 -6.00 -8.14
CA GLY A 28 -0.21 -6.99 -7.71
C GLY A 28 0.35 -8.15 -6.88
N GLY A 29 1.68 -8.21 -6.67
CA GLY A 29 2.33 -9.24 -5.87
C GLY A 29 2.04 -9.10 -4.37
N GLN A 30 2.39 -10.11 -3.58
CA GLN A 30 2.10 -10.10 -2.15
C GLN A 30 3.06 -9.18 -1.40
N LEU A 31 2.54 -8.36 -0.49
CA LEU A 31 3.31 -7.62 0.50
C LEU A 31 3.50 -8.49 1.73
N VAL A 32 4.76 -8.70 2.09
CA VAL A 32 5.17 -9.44 3.26
C VAL A 32 5.70 -8.49 4.31
N LEU A 33 5.24 -8.66 5.55
CA LEU A 33 5.79 -7.94 6.69
C LEU A 33 7.21 -8.47 6.98
N ARG A 34 8.19 -7.58 6.98
CA ARG A 34 9.60 -7.86 7.23
C ARG A 34 10.06 -6.99 8.39
N ASN A 35 10.84 -7.54 9.31
CA ASN A 35 11.44 -6.78 10.40
C ASN A 35 12.84 -6.31 9.99
N GLY A 36 13.02 -5.00 9.88
CA GLY A 36 14.31 -4.36 9.65
C GLY A 36 14.89 -3.75 10.91
N ARG A 37 16.08 -3.17 10.79
CA ARG A 37 16.81 -2.50 11.89
C ARG A 37 16.01 -1.38 12.57
N TYR A 38 15.11 -0.73 11.84
CA TYR A 38 14.32 0.42 12.32
C TYR A 38 12.86 0.10 12.62
N GLY A 39 12.45 -1.17 12.45
CA GLY A 39 11.07 -1.60 12.66
C GLY A 39 10.55 -2.53 11.57
N SER A 40 9.29 -2.93 11.70
CA SER A 40 8.58 -3.75 10.74
C SER A 40 8.12 -2.91 9.54
N PHE A 41 8.35 -3.40 8.32
CA PHE A 41 7.92 -2.77 7.08
C PHE A 41 7.31 -3.81 6.14
N TYR A 42 6.39 -3.39 5.28
CA TYR A 42 5.84 -4.24 4.24
C TYR A 42 6.73 -4.17 2.99
N GLY A 43 7.40 -5.26 2.68
CA GLY A 43 8.18 -5.42 1.44
C GLY A 43 7.41 -6.23 0.40
N CYS A 44 7.52 -5.86 -0.88
CA CYS A 44 6.98 -6.70 -1.94
C CYS A 44 7.76 -8.02 -2.05
N SER A 45 7.04 -9.14 -2.12
CA SER A 45 7.61 -10.48 -2.35
C SER A 45 8.31 -10.62 -3.71
N ASN A 46 7.99 -9.77 -4.68
CA ASN A 46 8.56 -9.79 -6.03
C ASN A 46 9.92 -9.07 -6.18
N PHE A 47 10.60 -8.73 -5.08
CA PHE A 47 11.96 -8.16 -5.15
C PHE A 47 12.92 -9.17 -5.84
N PRO A 48 13.80 -8.75 -6.77
CA PRO A 48 14.19 -7.39 -7.16
C PRO A 48 13.34 -6.73 -8.25
N LYS A 49 12.37 -7.45 -8.86
CA LYS A 49 11.52 -6.93 -9.95
C LYS A 49 10.56 -5.84 -9.47
N CYS A 50 10.09 -5.94 -8.22
CA CYS A 50 9.30 -4.89 -7.57
C CYS A 50 10.00 -4.45 -6.29
N LYS A 51 10.42 -3.19 -6.25
CA LYS A 51 11.09 -2.56 -5.09
C LYS A 51 10.12 -1.78 -4.19
N PHE A 52 8.81 -2.07 -4.31
CA PHE A 52 7.81 -1.41 -3.48
C PHE A 52 7.98 -1.83 -2.02
N THR A 53 8.19 -0.84 -1.17
CA THR A 53 8.26 -0.99 0.28
C THR A 53 7.40 0.07 0.92
N LEU A 54 6.65 -0.31 1.95
CA LEU A 54 5.85 0.59 2.74
C LEU A 54 6.26 0.45 4.20
N ASN A 55 6.56 1.57 4.84
CA ASN A 55 6.79 1.68 6.28
C ASN A 55 5.53 2.21 6.95
#